data_AF-A0A0L7R171-F1
#
_entry.id   AF-A0A0L7R171-F1
#
_cell.length_a   1.000
_cell.length_b   1.000
_cell.length_c   1.000
_cell.angle_alpha   90.00
_cell.angle_beta   90.00
_cell.angle_gamma   90.00
#
_symmetry.space_group_name_H-M   'P 1'
#
loop_
_entity.id
_entity.type
_entity.pdbx_description
1 polymer ?
#
loop_
_entity_poly.entity_id
_entity_poly.type
_entity_poly.pdbx_seq_one_letter_code
_entity_poly.pdbx_strand_id
1 'polypeptide(L)'
;MSESENVSKNATPQEETKKETTSVEDKYTWMVRPCEIYKDEYNDCTSIRARFHQYFVFGEPINCKQWNTDYKNCKKWNTYKSKEAYVS
;
A
#
# COMPACT_ATOMS: atom_id res chain seq x y z
N MET A 1 -4.99 -7.52 -60.20
CA MET A 1 -4.76 -8.77 -60.93
C MET A 1 -3.30 -9.10 -60.72
N SER A 2 -2.89 -10.03 -59.87
CA SER A 2 -3.47 -11.34 -59.56
C SER A 2 -3.16 -11.73 -58.12
N GLU A 3 -4.18 -12.25 -57.43
CA GLU A 3 -4.05 -13.04 -56.20
C GLU A 3 -3.51 -14.43 -56.52
N SER A 4 -2.81 -15.04 -55.57
CA SER A 4 -2.79 -16.50 -55.40
C SER A 4 -2.54 -16.83 -53.93
N GLU A 5 -3.59 -17.33 -53.29
CA GLU A 5 -3.64 -17.89 -51.94
C GLU A 5 -3.14 -19.35 -51.93
N ASN A 6 -2.61 -19.82 -50.79
CA ASN A 6 -2.88 -21.14 -50.18
C ASN A 6 -1.92 -21.35 -48.97
N VAL A 7 -2.21 -21.94 -47.81
CA VAL A 7 -3.37 -22.41 -47.03
C VAL A 7 -2.81 -23.42 -46.02
N SER A 8 -3.37 -23.44 -44.80
CA SER A 8 -3.37 -24.57 -43.82
C SER A 8 -2.06 -25.02 -43.20
N LYS A 9 -1.99 -25.51 -41.96
CA LYS A 9 -2.94 -25.76 -40.85
C LYS A 9 -2.04 -26.20 -39.67
N ASN A 10 -2.56 -26.05 -38.45
CA ASN A 10 -2.47 -26.98 -37.30
C ASN A 10 -2.33 -26.16 -36.02
N ALA A 11 -3.44 -25.93 -35.31
CA ALA A 11 -4.02 -26.86 -34.32
C ALA A 11 -3.26 -26.79 -33.00
N THR A 12 -3.83 -26.04 -32.07
CA THR A 12 -3.59 -26.10 -30.63
C THR A 12 -3.78 -27.54 -30.15
N PRO A 13 -2.95 -28.01 -29.20
CA PRO A 13 -3.55 -28.31 -27.89
C PRO A 13 -2.96 -27.50 -26.74
N GLN A 14 -3.84 -27.08 -25.85
CA GLN A 14 -3.51 -26.51 -24.55
C GLN A 14 -3.12 -27.63 -23.57
N GLU A 15 -2.14 -27.38 -22.71
CA GLU A 15 -2.03 -28.06 -21.43
C GLU A 15 -1.61 -27.04 -20.35
N GLU A 16 -2.32 -27.13 -19.23
CA GLU A 16 -2.40 -26.22 -18.09
C GLU A 16 -1.03 -26.09 -17.39
N THR A 17 -0.65 -24.95 -16.81
CA THR A 17 -0.92 -24.67 -15.38
C THR A 17 -0.33 -23.31 -14.98
N LYS A 18 -1.06 -22.66 -14.07
CA LYS A 18 -0.75 -21.43 -13.32
C LYS A 18 -1.12 -20.13 -14.04
N LYS A 19 -2.39 -19.74 -13.87
CA LYS A 19 -2.81 -18.34 -13.83
C LYS A 19 -1.90 -17.61 -12.85
N GLU A 20 -0.86 -16.98 -13.35
CA GLU A 20 -0.13 -15.93 -12.62
C GLU A 20 -0.89 -14.62 -12.84
N THR A 21 -2.08 -14.55 -12.24
CA THR A 21 -2.71 -13.27 -11.95
C THR A 21 -2.25 -12.86 -10.56
N THR A 22 -0.95 -12.65 -10.38
CA THR A 22 -0.47 -11.87 -9.23
C THR A 22 -0.95 -10.46 -9.48
N SER A 23 -2.11 -10.15 -8.90
CA SER A 23 -2.77 -8.86 -9.01
C SER A 23 -1.78 -7.76 -8.67
N VAL A 24 -1.83 -6.66 -9.43
CA VAL A 24 -0.95 -5.50 -9.26
C VAL A 24 -0.91 -5.01 -7.81
N GLU A 25 -2.01 -5.17 -7.06
CA GLU A 25 -2.12 -4.96 -5.60
C GLU A 25 -1.05 -5.68 -4.75
N ASP A 26 -0.72 -6.94 -5.05
CA ASP A 26 0.19 -7.72 -4.20
C ASP A 26 1.64 -7.23 -4.34
N LYS A 27 2.00 -6.68 -5.51
CA LYS A 27 3.35 -6.22 -5.81
C LYS A 27 3.77 -5.00 -4.97
N TYR A 28 2.81 -4.17 -4.55
CA TYR A 28 3.09 -2.91 -3.86
C TYR A 28 2.69 -2.90 -2.39
N THR A 29 2.16 -4.01 -1.87
CA THR A 29 1.71 -4.09 -0.48
C THR A 29 2.85 -3.79 0.51
N TRP A 30 4.10 -4.13 0.18
CA TRP A 30 5.28 -3.82 1.00
C TRP A 30 5.59 -2.31 1.11
N MET A 31 5.10 -1.49 0.17
CA MET A 31 5.29 -0.04 0.20
C MET A 31 4.35 0.65 1.21
N VAL A 32 3.26 -0.01 1.58
CA VAL A 32 2.30 0.53 2.54
C VAL A 32 2.84 0.28 3.95
N ARG A 33 3.04 1.37 4.72
CA ARG A 33 3.47 1.25 6.11
C ARG A 33 2.39 0.58 6.97
N PRO A 34 2.73 -0.41 7.81
CA PRO A 34 1.81 -0.95 8.80
C PRO A 34 1.28 0.14 9.74
N CYS A 35 0.04 0.01 10.20
CA CYS A 35 -0.57 1.04 11.05
C CYS A 35 0.19 1.20 12.37
N GLU A 36 0.73 0.12 12.90
CA GLU A 36 1.45 0.05 14.17
C GLU A 36 2.65 1.01 14.19
N ILE A 37 3.34 1.15 13.05
CA ILE A 37 4.44 2.11 12.91
C ILE A 37 3.98 3.53 13.22
N TYR A 38 2.83 3.98 12.69
CA TYR A 38 2.33 5.33 12.99
C TYR A 38 2.02 5.53 14.48
N LYS A 39 1.62 4.47 15.18
CA LYS A 39 1.38 4.52 16.63
C LYS A 39 2.71 4.63 17.38
N ASP A 40 3.71 3.86 16.98
CA ASP A 40 5.03 3.88 17.61
C ASP A 40 5.71 5.24 17.40
N GLU A 41 5.68 5.78 16.17
CA GLU A 41 6.17 7.13 15.87
C GLU A 41 5.47 8.21 16.70
N TYR A 42 4.16 8.09 16.92
CA TYR A 42 3.42 8.99 17.79
C TYR A 42 3.90 8.90 19.25
N ASN A 43 4.06 7.69 19.77
CA ASN A 43 4.52 7.45 21.14
C ASN A 43 5.95 7.99 21.34
N ASP A 44 6.84 7.72 20.39
CA ASP A 44 8.22 8.19 20.42
C ASP A 44 8.27 9.71 20.35
N CYS A 45 7.54 10.32 19.40
CA CYS A 45 7.47 11.78 19.27
C CYS A 45 6.94 12.47 20.53
N THR A 46 6.02 11.83 21.26
CA THR A 46 5.40 12.36 22.49
C THR A 46 6.13 11.96 23.77
N SER A 47 7.10 11.05 23.70
CA SER A 47 7.87 10.58 24.85
C SER A 47 8.63 11.72 25.52
N ILE A 48 8.83 11.63 26.84
CA ILE A 48 9.54 12.66 27.62
C ILE A 48 10.95 12.90 27.07
N ARG A 49 11.65 11.82 26.68
CA ARG A 49 12.99 11.90 26.09
C ARG A 49 12.98 12.67 24.77
N ALA A 50 12.03 12.37 23.88
CA ALA A 50 11.92 13.09 22.62
C ALA A 50 11.49 14.55 22.83
N ARG A 51 10.57 14.83 23.77
CA ARG A 51 10.17 16.19 24.11
C ARG A 51 11.34 17.03 24.63
N PHE A 52 12.18 16.46 25.48
CA PHE A 52 13.39 17.12 25.94
C PHE A 52 14.34 17.44 24.78
N HIS A 53 14.58 16.46 23.89
CA HIS A 53 15.44 16.68 22.72
C HIS A 53 14.85 17.73 21.76
N GLN A 54 13.55 17.68 21.48
CA GLN A 54 12.85 18.67 20.65
C GLN A 54 12.99 20.07 21.25
N TYR A 55 12.78 20.21 22.56
CA TYR A 55 12.95 21.49 23.24
C TYR A 55 14.41 21.99 23.18
N PHE A 56 15.38 21.09 23.32
CA PHE A 56 16.80 21.45 23.22
C PHE A 56 17.18 21.95 21.82
N VAL A 57 16.66 21.32 20.77
CA VAL A 57 17.00 21.66 19.37
C VAL A 57 16.19 22.83 18.83
N PHE A 58 14.88 22.84 19.10
CA PHE A 58 13.93 23.77 18.48
C PHE A 58 13.39 24.85 19.45
N GLY A 59 13.64 24.70 20.76
CA GLY A 59 13.07 25.58 21.79
C GLY A 59 11.61 25.30 22.14
N GLU A 60 10.97 24.36 21.45
CA GLU A 60 9.57 23.99 21.65
C GLU A 60 9.28 22.53 21.24
N PRO A 61 8.25 21.90 21.82
CA PRO A 61 7.79 20.58 21.38
C PRO A 61 7.12 20.65 20.00
N ILE A 62 7.50 19.75 19.08
CA ILE A 62 6.92 19.70 17.74
C ILE A 62 5.50 19.09 17.74
N ASN A 63 4.73 19.37 16.68
CA ASN A 63 3.38 18.82 16.55
C ASN A 63 3.39 17.35 16.09
N CYS A 64 3.14 16.42 17.01
CA CYS A 64 3.04 14.99 16.73
C CYS A 64 1.65 14.53 16.24
N LYS A 65 0.67 15.43 16.09
CA LYS A 65 -0.73 15.04 15.80
C LYS A 65 -0.89 14.28 14.49
N GLN A 66 -0.05 14.57 13.50
CA GLN A 66 -0.10 13.92 12.19
C GLN A 66 0.00 12.39 12.30
N TRP A 67 0.97 11.88 13.07
CA TRP A 67 1.13 10.45 13.31
C TRP A 67 -0.10 9.79 13.93
N ASN A 68 -0.78 10.48 14.85
CA ASN A 68 -2.03 9.97 15.45
C ASN A 68 -3.18 9.93 14.45
N THR A 69 -3.28 10.96 13.59
CA THR A 69 -4.26 11.03 12.51
C THR A 69 -4.04 9.91 11.50
N ASP A 70 -2.80 9.69 11.08
CA ASP A 70 -2.44 8.65 10.12
C ASP A 70 -2.69 7.25 10.69
N TYR A 71 -2.38 7.02 11.98
CA TYR A 71 -2.75 5.79 12.67
C TYR A 71 -4.27 5.54 12.62
N LYS A 72 -5.08 6.55 12.94
CA LYS A 72 -6.55 6.44 12.91
C LYS A 72 -7.08 6.18 11.51
N ASN A 73 -6.55 6.90 10.52
CA ASN A 73 -6.94 6.73 9.12
C ASN A 73 -6.56 5.34 8.60
N CYS A 74 -5.35 4.86 8.92
CA CYS A 74 -4.88 3.53 8.58
C CYS A 74 -5.73 2.43 9.22
N LYS A 75 -6.08 2.56 10.51
CA LYS A 75 -6.97 1.61 11.19
C LYS A 75 -8.37 1.62 10.57
N LYS A 76 -8.93 2.79 10.25
CA LYS A 76 -10.21 2.90 9.52
C LYS A 76 -10.11 2.17 8.19
N TRP A 77 -9.11 2.46 7.37
CA TRP A 77 -8.88 1.79 6.09
C TRP A 77 -8.81 0.27 6.23
N ASN A 78 -8.10 -0.23 7.25
CA ASN A 78 -7.99 -1.66 7.51
C ASN A 78 -9.32 -2.31 7.97
N THR A 79 -10.17 -1.57 8.70
CA THR A 79 -11.49 -2.05 9.14
C THR A 79 -12.51 -2.03 8.00
N TYR A 80 -12.51 -0.97 7.19
CA TYR A 80 -13.39 -0.80 6.04
C TYR A 80 -12.83 -1.46 4.78
N LYS A 81 -11.99 -2.50 4.91
CA LYS A 81 -11.34 -3.28 3.83
C LYS A 81 -12.29 -3.89 2.78
N SER A 82 -13.53 -3.43 2.70
CA SER A 82 -14.43 -3.81 1.64
C SER A 82 -14.12 -3.02 0.37
N LYS A 83 -14.19 -3.72 -0.77
CA LYS A 83 -13.99 -3.15 -2.11
C LYS A 83 -15.02 -2.06 -2.43
N GLU A 84 -16.04 -1.87 -1.58
CA GLU A 84 -17.07 -0.85 -1.73
C GLU A 84 -16.56 0.59 -1.50
N ALA A 85 -15.43 0.80 -0.80
CA ALA A 85 -14.88 2.13 -0.59
C ALA A 85 -14.19 2.75 -1.83
N TYR A 86 -14.00 1.97 -2.91
CA TYR A 86 -13.40 2.46 -4.15
C TYR A 86 -14.42 3.09 -5.11
N VAL A 87 -15.72 2.95 -4.82
CA VAL A 87 -16.79 3.54 -5.61
C VAL A 87 -17.44 4.64 -4.78
N SER A 88 -16.88 5.86 -4.90
CA SER A 88 -17.56 7.10 -4.50
C SER A 88 -18.38 7.64 -5.67
#